data_AF-A0ABD2MRM7-F1
#
_entry.id   AF-A0ABD2MRM7-F1
#
_cell.length_a   1.000
_cell.length_b   1.000
_cell.length_c   1.000
_cell.angle_alpha   90.00
_cell.angle_beta   90.00
_cell.angle_gamma   90.00
#
_symmetry.space_group_name_H-M   'P 1'
#
loop_
_entity.id
_entity.type
_entity.pdbx_description
1 polymer ?
#
loop_
_entity_poly.entity_id
_entity_poly.type
_entity_poly.pdbx_seq_one_letter_code
_entity_poly.pdbx_strand_id
1 'polypeptide(L)'
;MREHIHRIQASKFDSTRMTHYLGDQIQNEIINLLGTTIKNYILNKVRESKYFSIILDCTSDVSHTEQITVILRYVVLNSETKNVTICESFIGICPITSSTGE
;
A
#
# COMPACT_ATOMS: atom_id res chain seq x y z
N MET A 1 -15.00 12.96 -15.18
CA MET A 1 -13.56 12.89 -15.54
C MET A 1 -13.20 13.73 -16.77
N ARG A 2 -13.85 13.52 -17.94
CA ARG A 2 -13.59 14.30 -19.17
C ARG A 2 -13.65 15.82 -18.99
N GLU A 3 -14.72 16.34 -18.40
CA GLU A 3 -14.87 17.77 -18.08
C GLU A 3 -13.75 18.30 -17.16
N HIS A 4 -13.32 17.49 -16.19
CA HIS A 4 -12.22 17.87 -15.30
C HIS A 4 -10.90 17.98 -16.07
N ILE A 5 -10.60 17.03 -16.96
CA ILE A 5 -9.42 17.08 -17.83
C ILE A 5 -9.48 18.31 -18.75
N HIS A 6 -10.65 18.58 -19.34
CA HIS A 6 -10.83 19.73 -20.23
C HIS A 6 -10.56 21.06 -19.51
N ARG A 7 -11.06 21.22 -18.28
CA ARG A 7 -10.78 22.42 -17.46
C ARG A 7 -9.30 22.58 -17.12
N ILE A 8 -8.60 21.48 -16.84
CA ILE A 8 -7.15 21.50 -16.58
C ILE A 8 -6.36 21.90 -17.83
N GLN A 9 -6.77 21.40 -19.00
CA GLN A 9 -6.15 21.77 -20.28
C GLN A 9 -6.37 23.25 -20.60
N ALA A 10 -7.59 23.75 -20.40
CA ALA A 10 -7.91 25.16 -20.57
C ALA A 10 -7.11 26.05 -19.60
N SER A 11 -7.02 25.70 -18.31
CA SER A 11 -6.25 26.49 -17.34
C SER A 11 -4.74 26.51 -17.66
N LYS A 12 -4.20 25.43 -18.24
CA LYS A 12 -2.81 25.40 -18.73
C LYS A 12 -2.60 26.32 -19.94
N PHE A 13 -3.57 26.39 -20.84
CA PHE A 13 -3.52 27.29 -21.99
C PHE A 13 -3.58 28.77 -21.56
N ASP A 14 -4.47 29.08 -20.62
CA ASP A 14 -4.67 30.43 -20.09
C ASP A 14 -3.60 30.83 -19.04
N SER A 15 -2.52 30.04 -18.89
CA SER A 15 -1.43 30.24 -17.90
C SER A 15 -1.91 30.46 -16.46
N THR A 16 -3.12 30.00 -16.14
CA THR A 16 -3.77 30.16 -14.84
C THR A 16 -3.56 28.90 -14.02
N ARG A 17 -2.95 29.05 -12.84
CA ARG A 17 -2.63 27.93 -11.96
C ARG A 17 -3.90 27.49 -11.22
N MET A 18 -4.53 26.42 -11.69
CA MET A 18 -5.71 25.81 -11.05
C MET A 18 -5.29 24.59 -10.23
N THR A 19 -5.64 24.57 -8.94
CA THR A 19 -5.48 23.38 -8.09
C THR A 19 -6.43 22.28 -8.58
N HIS A 20 -5.90 21.07 -8.77
CA HIS A 20 -6.67 19.96 -9.33
C HIS A 20 -6.18 18.60 -8.82
N TYR A 21 -7.05 17.58 -8.82
CA TYR A 21 -6.73 16.23 -8.35
C TYR A 21 -5.65 15.50 -9.17
N LEU A 22 -5.24 16.04 -10.32
CA LEU A 22 -4.14 15.49 -11.12
C LEU A 22 -2.76 16.07 -10.76
N GLY A 23 -2.69 16.92 -9.72
CA GLY A 23 -1.43 17.45 -9.22
C GLY A 23 -0.71 16.38 -8.41
N ASP A 24 0.60 16.28 -8.58
CA ASP A 24 1.48 15.36 -7.87
C ASP A 24 1.26 15.39 -6.34
N GLN A 25 1.14 16.57 -5.74
CA GLN A 25 0.89 16.72 -4.31
C GLN A 25 -0.41 16.05 -3.87
N ILE A 26 -1.52 16.34 -4.56
CA ILE A 26 -2.84 15.79 -4.22
C ILE A 26 -2.89 14.29 -4.52
N GLN A 27 -2.29 13.84 -5.61
CA GLN A 27 -2.22 12.40 -5.92
C GLN A 27 -1.42 11.64 -4.88
N ASN A 28 -0.26 12.14 -4.46
CA ASN A 28 0.56 11.52 -3.42
C ASN A 28 -0.17 11.48 -2.08
N GLU A 29 -0.90 12.53 -1.72
CA GLU A 29 -1.74 12.55 -0.51
C GLU A 29 -2.82 11.47 -0.58
N ILE A 30 -3.56 11.38 -1.69
CA ILE A 30 -4.60 10.36 -1.89
C ILE A 30 -3.99 8.94 -1.79
N ILE A 31 -2.85 8.71 -2.45
CA ILE A 31 -2.16 7.42 -2.41
C ILE A 31 -1.76 7.07 -0.97
N ASN A 32 -1.21 8.03 -0.22
CA ASN A 32 -0.81 7.82 1.17
C ASN A 32 -2.02 7.54 2.10
N LEU A 33 -3.12 8.27 1.93
CA LEU A 33 -4.35 8.07 2.69
C LEU A 33 -4.95 6.69 2.43
N LEU A 34 -5.05 6.29 1.15
CA LEU A 34 -5.54 4.96 0.77
C LEU A 34 -4.62 3.86 1.30
N GLY A 35 -3.31 3.99 1.09
CA GLY A 35 -2.31 3.03 1.57
C GLY A 35 -2.39 2.85 3.09
N THR A 36 -2.48 3.95 3.84
CA THR A 36 -2.62 3.92 5.30
C THR A 36 -3.93 3.27 5.73
N THR A 37 -5.05 3.59 5.06
CA THR A 37 -6.37 3.02 5.37
C THR A 37 -6.39 1.52 5.15
N ILE A 38 -5.89 1.04 4.00
CA ILE A 38 -5.82 -0.38 3.68
C ILE A 38 -4.89 -1.11 4.66
N LYS A 39 -3.71 -0.54 4.95
CA LYS A 39 -2.78 -1.11 5.92
C LYS A 39 -3.41 -1.27 7.30
N ASN A 40 -4.11 -0.25 7.79
CA ASN A 40 -4.81 -0.31 9.08
C ASN A 40 -5.92 -1.36 9.07
N TYR A 41 -6.67 -1.49 7.96
CA TYR A 41 -7.68 -2.53 7.80
C TYR A 41 -7.07 -3.94 7.93
N ILE A 42 -5.95 -4.20 7.24
CA ILE A 42 -5.24 -5.49 7.31
C ILE A 42 -4.74 -5.73 8.74
N LEU A 43 -4.12 -4.74 9.37
CA LEU A 43 -3.60 -4.87 10.74
C LEU A 43 -4.72 -5.18 11.75
N ASN A 44 -5.91 -4.58 11.58
CA ASN A 44 -7.05 -4.90 12.42
C ASN A 44 -7.53 -6.34 12.22
N LYS A 45 -7.56 -6.83 10.97
CA LYS A 45 -7.88 -8.24 10.69
C LYS A 45 -6.88 -9.22 11.30
N VAL A 46 -5.60 -8.87 11.27
CA VAL A 46 -4.55 -9.68 11.90
C VAL A 46 -4.70 -9.65 13.43
N ARG A 47 -5.02 -8.51 14.04
CA ARG A 47 -5.28 -8.41 15.50
C ARG A 47 -6.51 -9.20 15.95
N GLU A 48 -7.53 -9.28 15.10
CA GLU A 48 -8.72 -10.12 15.34
C GLU A 48 -8.43 -11.62 15.18
N SER A 49 -7.38 -11.98 14.43
CA SER A 49 -7.01 -13.37 14.17
C SER A 49 -6.33 -14.01 15.39
N LYS A 50 -6.72 -15.25 15.71
CA LYS A 50 -6.07 -16.03 16.76
C LYS A 50 -4.65 -16.46 16.36
N TYR A 51 -4.43 -16.69 15.07
CA TYR A 51 -3.17 -17.19 14.53
C TYR A 51 -2.75 -16.34 13.34
N PHE A 52 -1.50 -15.89 13.37
CA PHE A 52 -0.86 -15.18 12.27
C PHE A 52 0.64 -15.52 12.21
N SER A 53 1.26 -15.28 11.06
CA SER A 53 2.70 -15.29 10.87
C SER A 53 3.14 -14.10 10.00
N ILE A 54 4.43 -13.76 10.13
CA ILE A 54 5.10 -12.76 9.30
C ILE A 54 6.03 -13.52 8.36
N ILE A 55 5.93 -13.25 7.07
CA ILE A 55 6.82 -13.78 6.03
C ILE A 55 7.69 -12.62 5.56
N LEU A 56 9.00 -12.82 5.64
CA LEU A 56 10.01 -11.88 5.15
C LEU A 56 10.70 -12.53 3.96
N ASP A 57 10.67 -11.87 2.81
CA ASP A 57 11.34 -12.33 1.59
C ASP A 57 12.32 -11.28 1.09
N CYS A 58 13.56 -11.68 0.85
CA CYS A 58 14.59 -10.79 0.33
C CYS A 58 14.53 -10.80 -1.19
N THR A 59 14.15 -9.68 -1.78
CA THR A 59 14.21 -9.47 -3.23
C THR A 59 15.35 -8.52 -3.54
N SER A 60 16.25 -8.93 -4.44
CA SER A 60 17.30 -8.06 -4.98
C SER A 60 16.66 -7.12 -6.00
N ASP A 61 16.73 -5.81 -5.77
CA ASP A 61 16.31 -4.83 -6.77
C ASP A 61 17.37 -4.65 -7.86
N VAL A 62 16.97 -4.09 -9.00
CA VAL A 62 17.80 -3.79 -10.18
C VAL A 62 19.02 -2.93 -9.83
N SER A 63 18.97 -2.22 -8.69
CA SER A 63 20.02 -1.36 -8.15
C SER A 63 21.04 -2.06 -7.21
N HIS A 64 20.99 -3.40 -7.06
CA HIS A 64 21.79 -4.17 -6.09
C HIS A 64 21.52 -3.81 -4.61
N THR A 65 20.43 -3.10 -4.32
CA THR A 65 19.97 -2.89 -2.95
C THR A 65 19.09 -4.06 -2.54
N GLU A 66 19.44 -4.75 -1.45
CA GLU A 66 18.59 -5.78 -0.88
C GLU A 66 17.33 -5.14 -0.30
N GLN A 67 16.16 -5.67 -0.63
CA GLN A 67 14.88 -5.19 -0.12
C GLN A 67 14.14 -6.36 0.54
N ILE A 68 13.55 -6.12 1.71
CA ILE A 68 12.73 -7.10 2.40
C ILE A 68 11.26 -6.80 2.12
N THR A 69 10.58 -7.75 1.49
CA THR A 69 9.12 -7.76 1.38
C THR A 69 8.51 -8.31 2.65
N VAL A 70 7.53 -7.60 3.22
CA VAL A 70 6.81 -8.00 4.43
C VAL A 70 5.39 -8.43 4.07
N ILE A 71 5.08 -9.70 4.32
CA ILE A 71 3.75 -10.30 4.11
C ILE A 71 3.20 -10.78 5.45
N LEU A 72 1.93 -10.48 5.73
CA LEU A 72 1.20 -11.04 6.86
C LEU A 72 0.30 -12.17 6.38
N ARG A 73 0.45 -13.34 7.00
CA ARG A 73 -0.43 -14.49 6.82
C ARG A 73 -1.28 -14.69 8.07
N TYR A 74 -2.60 -14.68 7.96
CA TYR A 74 -3.49 -14.75 9.12
C TYR A 74 -4.74 -15.58 8.86
N VAL A 75 -5.30 -16.13 9.93
CA VAL A 75 -6.49 -16.98 9.88
C VAL A 75 -7.75 -16.16 10.14
N VAL A 76 -8.68 -16.20 9.19
CA VAL A 76 -10.01 -15.59 9.31
C VAL A 76 -11.04 -16.67 9.58
N LEU A 77 -11.69 -16.59 10.73
CA LEU A 77 -12.84 -17.43 11.06
C LEU A 77 -14.13 -16.65 10.75
N ASN A 78 -14.95 -17.18 9.85
CA ASN A 78 -16.28 -16.66 9.65
C ASN A 78 -17.22 -17.26 10.71
N SER A 79 -17.67 -16.44 11.66
CA SER A 79 -18.47 -16.88 12.81
C SER A 79 -19.82 -17.49 12.43
N GLU A 80 -20.40 -17.05 11.31
CA GLU A 80 -21.72 -17.48 10.81
C GLU A 80 -21.62 -18.83 10.09
N THR A 81 -20.71 -18.94 9.13
CA THR A 81 -20.53 -20.14 8.31
C THR A 81 -19.62 -21.19 8.96
N LYS A 82 -18.95 -20.84 10.06
CA LYS A 82 -17.90 -21.64 10.72
C LYS A 82 -16.73 -22.03 9.82
N ASN A 83 -16.58 -21.35 8.68
CA ASN A 83 -15.50 -21.58 7.75
C ASN A 83 -14.23 -20.87 8.18
N VAL A 84 -13.10 -21.54 7.93
CA VAL A 84 -11.76 -21.04 8.20
C VAL A 84 -11.08 -20.74 6.87
N THR A 85 -10.58 -19.52 6.72
CA THR A 85 -9.82 -19.09 5.53
C THR A 85 -8.46 -18.56 5.96
N ILE A 86 -7.43 -18.90 5.20
CA ILE A 86 -6.09 -18.33 5.38
C ILE A 86 -5.94 -17.19 4.37
N CYS A 87 -5.55 -16.02 4.85
CA CYS A 87 -5.32 -14.84 4.02
C CYS A 87 -3.86 -14.43 4.09
N GLU A 88 -3.33 -13.94 2.97
CA GLU A 88 -1.99 -13.34 2.86
C GLU A 88 -2.13 -11.92 2.33
N SER A 89 -1.49 -10.96 3.01
CA SER A 89 -1.57 -9.55 2.69
C SER A 89 -0.19 -8.92 2.71
N PHE A 90 0.17 -8.25 1.61
CA PHE A 90 1.38 -7.44 1.51
C PHE A 90 1.26 -6.16 2.35
N ILE A 91 2.29 -5.87 3.15
CA ILE A 91 2.31 -4.70 4.05
C ILE A 91 3.25 -3.61 3.55
N GLY A 92 4.32 -3.99 2.85
CA GLY A 92 5.31 -3.05 2.37
C GLY A 92 6.65 -3.71 2.10
N ILE A 93 7.58 -2.88 1.63
CA ILE A 93 8.97 -3.22 1.39
C ILE A 93 9.84 -2.35 2.28
N CYS A 94 10.89 -2.94 2.86
CA CYS A 94 11.90 -2.25 3.65
C CYS A 94 13.25 -2.33 2.94
N PRO A 95 13.91 -1.20 2.62
CA PRO A 95 15.27 -1.22 2.10
C PRO A 95 16.24 -1.69 3.19
N ILE A 96 17.14 -2.63 2.87
CA ILE A 96 18.24 -3.02 3.75
C ILE A 96 19.42 -2.10 3.45
N THR A 97 19.79 -1.26 4.40
CA THR A 97 20.93 -0.33 4.26
C THR A 97 22.25 -0.92 4.73
N SER A 98 22.23 -2.07 5.42
CA SER A 98 23.42 -2.87 5.75
C SER A 98 23.00 -4.29 6.13
N SER A 99 23.38 -5.28 5.33
CA SER A 99 23.43 -6.67 5.78
C SER A 99 24.76 -6.87 6.51
N THR A 100 24.74 -6.73 7.83
CA THR A 100 25.81 -7.31 8.65
C THR A 100 25.53 -8.81 8.71
N GLY A 101 26.18 -9.55 7.82
CA GLY A 101 26.23 -11.00 7.93
C GLY A 101 27.04 -11.37 9.16
N GLU A 102 26.34 -11.59 10.27
CA GLU A 102 26.81 -12.39 11.41
C GLU A 102 25.91 -13.61 11.58
#